data_AF-A0A512JRZ7-F1
#
_entry.id   AF-A0A512JRZ7-F1
#
_cell.length_a   1.000
_cell.length_b   1.000
_cell.length_c   1.000
_cell.angle_alpha   90.00
_cell.angle_beta   90.00
_cell.angle_gamma   90.00
#
_symmetry.space_group_name_H-M   'P 1'
#
loop_
_entity.id
_entity.type
_entity.pdbx_description
1 polymer ?
#
loop_
_entity_poly.entity_id
_entity_poly.type
_entity_poly.pdbx_seq_one_letter_code
_entity_poly.pdbx_strand_id
1 'polypeptide(L)' 'MLRRVSYRIIERPDGRFDVVVTSVGGATLSREALETREDVEDALDTLRALMAACGVVVSEEPSLGLAAE' A
#
# COMPACT_ATOMS: atom_id res chain seq x y z
N MET A 1 -1.90 18.17 -11.06
CA MET A 1 -2.65 17.51 -9.97
C MET A 1 -1.82 16.35 -9.47
N LEU A 2 -1.54 16.27 -8.17
CA LEU A 2 -0.78 15.15 -7.61
C LEU A 2 -1.64 13.89 -7.71
N ARG A 3 -1.20 12.90 -8.49
CA ARG A 3 -1.80 11.56 -8.43
C ARG A 3 -1.43 10.99 -7.06
N ARG A 4 -2.41 10.44 -6.37
CA ARG A 4 -2.21 9.77 -5.08
C ARG A 4 -2.60 8.31 -5.24
N VAL A 5 -1.81 7.46 -4.62
CA VAL A 5 -2.05 6.03 -4.53
C VAL A 5 -2.09 5.68 -3.06
N SER A 6 -3.10 4.93 -2.66
CA SER A 6 -3.27 4.46 -1.28
C SER A 6 -2.81 3.01 -1.19
N TYR A 7 -2.21 2.58 -0.08
CA TYR A 7 -1.89 1.18 0.16
C TYR A 7 -2.44 0.70 1.50
N ARG A 8 -2.72 -0.60 1.61
CA ARG A 8 -3.13 -1.26 2.85
C ARG A 8 -2.36 -2.54 3.01
N ILE A 9 -1.89 -2.79 4.23
CA ILE A 9 -1.24 -4.05 4.62
C ILE A 9 -2.29 -4.94 5.28
N ILE A 10 -2.38 -6.20 4.86
CA ILE A 10 -3.28 -7.20 5.39
C ILE A 10 -2.43 -8.33 5.97
N GLU A 11 -2.58 -8.58 7.26
CA GLU A 11 -1.93 -9.69 7.95
C GLU A 11 -2.80 -10.95 7.78
N ARG A 12 -2.24 -11.98 7.15
CA ARG A 12 -2.91 -13.28 6.98
C ARG A 12 -2.83 -14.11 8.26
N PRO A 13 -3.82 -14.99 8.49
CA PRO A 13 -3.76 -15.95 9.60
C PRO A 13 -2.55 -16.90 9.51
N ASP A 14 -1.98 -17.09 8.31
CA ASP A 14 -0.77 -17.87 8.08
C ASP A 14 0.54 -17.14 8.51
N GLY A 15 0.45 -15.93 9.06
CA GLY A 15 1.61 -15.11 9.44
C GLY A 15 2.28 -14.38 8.28
N ARG A 16 1.69 -14.44 7.08
CA ARG A 16 2.14 -13.71 5.89
C ARG A 16 1.46 -12.37 5.75
N PHE A 17 1.98 -11.51 4.89
CA PHE A 17 1.43 -10.19 4.62
C PHE A 17 1.02 -10.07 3.15
N ASP A 18 -0.11 -9.42 2.91
CA ASP A 18 -0.50 -8.95 1.58
C ASP A 18 -0.51 -7.42 1.57
N VAL A 19 0.00 -6.82 0.51
CA VAL A 19 -0.05 -5.37 0.30
C VAL A 19 -0.99 -5.07 -0.86
N VAL A 20 -2.06 -4.36 -0.58
CA VAL A 20 -3.05 -3.93 -1.58
C VAL A 20 -2.85 -2.46 -1.86
N VAL A 21 -2.73 -2.10 -3.13
CA VAL A 21 -2.44 -0.76 -3.61
C VAL A 21 -3.59 -0.30 -4.50
N THR A 22 -4.23 0.80 -4.13
CA THR A 22 -5.39 1.36 -4.82
C THR A 22 -5.03 2.70 -5.46
N SER A 23 -5.21 2.77 -6.77
CA SER A 23 -5.00 3.97 -7.56
C SER A 23 -6.20 4.91 -7.49
N VAL A 24 -6.02 6.22 -7.67
CA VAL A 24 -7.15 7.18 -7.76
C VAL A 24 -8.16 6.84 -8.87
N GLY A 25 -7.74 6.08 -9.88
CA GLY A 25 -8.60 5.59 -10.97
C GLY A 25 -9.40 4.31 -10.62
N GLY A 26 -9.35 3.84 -9.37
CA GLY A 26 -10.03 2.62 -8.92
C GLY A 26 -9.33 1.32 -9.30
N ALA A 27 -8.13 1.39 -9.89
CA ALA A 27 -7.33 0.21 -10.17
C ALA A 27 -6.65 -0.28 -8.89
N THR A 28 -6.94 -1.53 -8.52
CA THR A 28 -6.37 -2.19 -7.33
C THR A 28 -5.38 -3.25 -7.76
N LEU A 29 -4.19 -3.21 -7.17
CA LEU A 29 -3.11 -4.18 -7.38
C LEU A 29 -2.73 -4.77 -6.03
N SER A 30 -2.60 -6.08 -5.93
CA SER A 30 -2.17 -6.76 -4.71
C SER A 30 -0.84 -7.46 -4.92
N ARG A 31 0.08 -7.29 -3.97
CA ARG A 31 1.27 -8.13 -3.82
C ARG A 31 1.01 -9.09 -2.66
N GLU A 32 0.92 -10.37 -2.97
CA GLU A 32 0.51 -11.40 -2.04
C GLU A 32 1.71 -12.13 -1.42
N ALA A 33 1.48 -12.75 -0.26
CA ALA A 33 2.37 -13.74 0.34
C ALA A 33 3.79 -13.25 0.69
N LEU A 34 3.92 -11.98 1.12
CA LEU A 34 5.16 -11.46 1.70
C LEU A 34 5.40 -12.16 3.05
N GLU A 35 6.61 -12.65 3.28
CA GLU A 35 6.92 -13.54 4.41
C GLU A 35 7.12 -12.79 5.72
N THR A 36 7.61 -11.55 5.65
CA THR A 36 7.98 -10.76 6.82
C THR A 36 7.54 -9.31 6.65
N ARG A 37 7.48 -8.59 7.78
CA ARG A 37 7.20 -7.15 7.76
C ARG A 37 8.32 -6.35 7.11
N GLU A 38 9.57 -6.81 7.22
CA GLU A 38 10.71 -6.19 6.54
C GLU A 38 10.56 -6.26 5.01
N ASP A 39 10.09 -7.41 4.49
CA ASP A 39 9.81 -7.59 3.07
C ASP A 39 8.66 -6.69 2.57
N VAL A 40 7.66 -6.44 3.43
CA VAL A 40 6.60 -5.45 3.17
C VAL A 40 7.17 -4.03 3.10
N GLU A 41 8.04 -3.65 4.02
CA GLU A 41 8.64 -2.31 4.07
C GLU A 41 9.58 -2.07 2.87
N ASP A 42 10.40 -3.05 2.49
CA ASP A 42 11.23 -2.99 1.28
C ASP A 42 10.40 -2.86 0.00
N ALA A 43 9.32 -3.63 -0.10
CA ALA A 43 8.38 -3.54 -1.21
C ALA A 43 7.71 -2.15 -1.31
N LEU A 44 7.34 -1.56 -0.17
CA LEU A 44 6.74 -0.23 -0.10
C LEU A 44 7.76 0.87 -0.41
N ASP A 45 9.01 0.74 0.04
CA ASP A 45 10.08 1.68 -0.30
C ASP A 45 10.36 1.68 -1.81
N THR A 46 10.52 0.50 -2.39
CA THR A 46 10.69 0.33 -3.84
C THR A 46 9.52 0.93 -4.61
N LEU A 47 8.28 0.65 -4.18
CA LEU A 47 7.08 1.25 -4.80
C LEU A 47 7.11 2.78 -4.68
N ARG A 48 7.44 3.31 -3.51
CA ARG A 48 7.49 4.76 -3.27
C ARG A 48 8.56 5.41 -4.14
N ALA A 49 9.72 4.81 -4.32
CA ALA A 49 10.79 5.30 -5.18
C ALA A 49 10.34 5.36 -6.66
N LEU A 50 9.71 4.28 -7.16
CA LEU A 50 9.20 4.22 -8.53
C LEU A 50 8.09 5.23 -8.78
N MET A 51 7.15 5.36 -7.83
CA MET A 51 6.03 6.30 -7.94
C MET A 51 6.48 7.75 -7.79
N ALA A 52 7.47 8.02 -6.94
CA ALA A 52 8.08 9.35 -6.80
C ALA A 52 8.75 9.81 -8.10
N ALA A 53 9.40 8.92 -8.84
CA ALA A 53 9.93 9.22 -10.16
C ALA A 53 8.83 9.59 -11.19
N CYS A 54 7.60 9.13 -10.97
CA CYS A 54 6.42 9.49 -11.75
C CYS A 54 5.68 10.74 -11.21
N GLY A 55 6.14 11.34 -10.11
CA GLY A 55 5.45 12.45 -9.43
C GLY A 55 4.17 12.03 -8.71
N VAL A 56 4.07 10.75 -8.33
CA VAL A 56 2.93 10.18 -7.63
C VAL A 56 3.28 9.95 -6.16
N VAL A 57 2.37 10.35 -5.28
CA VAL A 57 2.54 10.18 -3.84
C VAL A 57 1.85 8.91 -3.39
N VAL A 58 2.61 8.02 -2.74
CA VAL A 58 2.08 6.82 -2.08
C VAL A 58 1.78 7.17 -0.63
N SER A 59 0.61 6.79 -0.13
CA SER A 59 0.22 7.00 1.27
C SER A 59 -0.50 5.77 1.78
N GLU A 60 -0.41 5.52 3.09
CA GLU A 60 -1.24 4.49 3.70
C GLU A 60 -2.71 4.88 3.54
N GLU A 61 -3.52 3.92 3.10
CA GLU A 61 -4.96 4.06 3.17
C GLU A 61 -5.30 4.20 4.65
N PRO A 62 -5.93 5.31 5.07
CA PRO A 62 -6.40 5.40 6.44
C PRO A 62 -7.35 4.23 6.62
N SER A 63 -6.94 3.25 7.42
CA SER A 63 -7.83 2.25 7.95
C SER A 63 -8.89 3.05 8.69
N LEU A 64 -10.06 3.20 8.07
CA LEU A 64 -11.24 3.82 8.66
C LEU A 64 -11.75 2.92 9.80
N GLY A 65 -10.92 2.75 10.83
CA GLY A 65 -11.38 2.49 12.17
C GLY A 65 -11.81 3.83 12.73
N LEU A 66 -13.09 4.18 12.54
CA LEU A 66 -13.83 5.12 13.38
C LEU A 66 -13.14 6.46 13.72
N ALA A 67 -13.44 7.49 12.92
CA ALA A 67 -13.67 8.84 13.43
C ALA A 67 -14.82 9.43 12.60
N ALA A 68 -16.05 8.98 12.86
CA ALA A 68 -17.07 9.90 13.34
C ALA A 68 -16.51 11.07 14.15
N GLU A 69 -16.66 12.28 13.62
CA GLU A 69 -17.22 13.45 14.33
C GLU A 69 -17.97 14.33 13.33
#